data_AF-A0A1Z9J4A6-F1
#
_entry.id   AF-A0A1Z9J4A6-F1
#
_cell.length_a   1.000
_cell.length_b   1.000
_cell.length_c   1.000
_cell.angle_alpha   90.00
_cell.angle_beta   90.00
_cell.angle_gamma   90.00
#
_symmetry.space_group_name_H-M   'P 1'
#
loop_
_entity.id
_entity.type
_entity.pdbx_description
1 polymer ?
#
loop_
_entity_poly.entity_id
_entity_poly.type
_entity_poly.pdbx_seq_one_letter_code
_entity_poly.pdbx_strand_id
1 'polypeptide(L)'
;MSSESFRQACCSTVWELGAVSESSFDLQAWLQQQGVSAEQSCARLFCKWLPASQLDRLEAEAEGLQALIPCAGSLVLPRPLALGPADGRALLVLDWLALGGGEQSGWEQLGRALAQLHRYSLRDSPGLFGWHGDRWIGAGIQRGGWQTSWGAFFCQQRLADQFQRLEAQGLQWPQQDTLLEGLQPWLELHQPEPCLVHGDLWPGNAGVLRDGRPCLFDPAVSYSDREVDLAMAQMFGGLPKAFFVAYNDEWPLPAGAEQRLIAYNLFHLLNHANLFGASYVSQCSRSIEKLLQLL
;
A
#
# COMPACT_ATOMS: atom_id res chain seq x y z
N MET A 1 -28.51 -0.88 -25.44
CA MET A 1 -28.05 -0.17 -24.23
C MET A 1 -27.35 1.09 -24.70
N SER A 2 -28.02 2.23 -24.52
CA SER A 2 -27.74 3.51 -25.18
C SER A 2 -26.48 4.18 -24.66
N SER A 3 -25.73 4.73 -25.62
CA SER A 3 -24.60 5.63 -25.46
C SER A 3 -25.07 7.01 -24.97
N GLU A 4 -24.88 7.32 -23.68
CA GLU A 4 -24.80 8.70 -23.16
C GLU A 4 -24.56 8.68 -21.62
N SER A 5 -23.59 9.48 -21.16
CA SER A 5 -23.27 9.86 -19.76
C SER A 5 -22.08 9.20 -19.01
N PHE A 6 -21.10 8.57 -19.68
CA PHE A 6 -19.76 8.34 -19.11
C PHE A 6 -18.86 9.60 -19.13
N ARG A 7 -19.38 10.76 -18.72
CA ARG A 7 -18.56 11.98 -18.60
C ARG A 7 -17.95 12.01 -17.19
N GLN A 8 -16.76 11.40 -17.08
CA GLN A 8 -15.82 11.46 -15.94
C GLN A 8 -16.28 10.76 -14.65
N ALA A 9 -15.97 9.46 -14.55
CA ALA A 9 -16.11 8.72 -13.30
C ALA A 9 -14.93 9.04 -12.38
N CYS A 10 -15.22 9.46 -11.13
CA CYS A 10 -14.20 9.67 -10.10
C CYS A 10 -14.54 8.80 -8.87
N CYS A 11 -13.53 8.27 -8.18
CA CYS A 11 -13.75 7.36 -7.04
C CYS A 11 -13.53 8.08 -5.70
N SER A 12 -14.48 7.91 -4.76
CA SER A 12 -14.38 8.50 -3.40
C SER A 12 -13.37 7.76 -2.52
N THR A 13 -13.27 6.45 -2.70
CA THR A 13 -12.35 5.55 -2.01
C THR A 13 -11.94 4.48 -3.00
N VAL A 14 -10.72 4.57 -3.51
CA VAL A 14 -9.95 3.59 -4.30
C VAL A 14 -10.64 3.00 -5.55
N TRP A 15 -11.90 2.56 -5.52
CA TRP A 15 -12.71 2.14 -6.69
C TRP A 15 -14.23 2.31 -6.52
N GLU A 16 -14.69 3.00 -5.46
CA GLU A 16 -16.11 3.34 -5.29
C GLU A 16 -16.53 4.45 -6.25
N LEU A 17 -17.28 4.09 -7.29
CA LEU A 17 -17.78 5.02 -8.31
C LEU A 17 -18.72 6.06 -7.68
N GLY A 18 -18.25 7.31 -7.62
CA GLY A 18 -19.07 8.48 -7.38
C GLY A 18 -19.21 9.28 -8.68
N ALA A 19 -20.43 9.55 -9.12
CA ALA A 19 -20.60 10.52 -10.18
C ALA A 19 -20.20 11.91 -9.65
N VAL A 20 -19.35 12.64 -10.38
CA VAL A 20 -19.26 14.10 -10.22
C VAL A 20 -20.51 14.70 -10.87
N SER A 21 -21.70 14.36 -10.36
CA SER A 21 -22.96 14.67 -11.02
C SER A 21 -23.49 16.08 -10.75
N GLU A 22 -22.69 16.98 -10.15
CA GLU A 22 -23.20 18.30 -9.71
C GLU A 22 -22.22 19.47 -9.85
N SER A 23 -21.40 19.55 -10.90
CA SER A 23 -20.86 20.86 -11.29
C SER A 23 -20.45 20.87 -12.76
N SER A 24 -20.43 22.05 -13.34
CA SER A 24 -19.79 22.41 -14.60
C SER A 24 -18.27 22.15 -14.63
N PHE A 25 -17.78 21.15 -13.89
CA PHE A 25 -16.37 20.82 -13.79
C PHE A 25 -15.88 20.23 -15.11
N ASP A 26 -15.00 20.97 -15.76
CA ASP A 26 -14.34 20.53 -16.98
C ASP A 26 -12.98 19.92 -16.62
N LEU A 27 -12.94 18.59 -16.41
CA LEU A 27 -11.67 17.88 -16.16
C LEU A 27 -10.66 18.10 -17.27
N GLN A 28 -11.07 18.26 -18.53
CA GLN A 28 -10.12 18.45 -19.63
C GLN A 28 -9.44 19.83 -19.49
N ALA A 29 -10.22 20.88 -19.23
CA ALA A 29 -9.67 22.20 -18.95
C ALA A 29 -8.79 22.21 -17.69
N TRP A 30 -9.21 21.53 -16.62
CA TRP A 30 -8.43 21.39 -15.39
C TRP A 30 -7.10 20.66 -15.65
N LEU A 31 -7.12 19.55 -16.38
CA LEU A 31 -5.92 18.80 -16.77
C LEU A 31 -4.93 19.65 -17.57
N GLN A 32 -5.42 20.47 -18.50
CA GLN A 32 -4.58 21.41 -19.25
C GLN A 32 -3.91 22.45 -18.33
N GLN A 33 -4.62 22.94 -17.31
CA GLN A 33 -4.05 23.84 -16.30
C GLN A 33 -2.97 23.15 -15.45
N GLN A 34 -3.08 21.84 -15.23
CA GLN A 34 -2.08 21.00 -14.58
C GLN A 34 -0.93 20.57 -15.52
N GLY A 35 -0.92 21.03 -16.77
CA GLY A 35 0.12 20.73 -17.75
C GLY A 35 -0.03 19.38 -18.47
N VAL A 36 -1.18 18.71 -18.34
CA VAL A 36 -1.47 17.45 -19.05
C VAL A 36 -1.98 17.75 -20.47
N SER A 37 -1.35 17.14 -21.48
CA SER A 37 -1.70 17.35 -22.90
C SER A 37 -3.12 16.91 -23.23
N ALA A 38 -3.79 17.66 -24.11
CA ALA A 38 -5.14 17.37 -24.61
C ALA A 38 -5.24 16.07 -25.44
N GLU A 39 -4.11 15.48 -25.87
CA GLU A 39 -4.08 14.22 -26.62
C GLU A 39 -4.47 13.00 -25.79
N GLN A 40 -4.45 13.12 -24.45
CA GLN A 40 -4.79 12.02 -23.56
C GLN A 40 -6.31 11.91 -23.41
N SER A 41 -6.88 10.83 -23.94
CA SER A 41 -8.33 10.60 -23.88
C SER A 41 -8.80 10.44 -22.44
N CYS A 42 -9.69 11.34 -21.99
CA CYS A 42 -10.31 11.26 -20.65
C CYS A 42 -11.06 9.95 -20.40
N ALA A 43 -11.47 9.23 -21.47
CA ALA A 43 -12.10 7.91 -21.37
C ALA A 43 -11.15 6.79 -20.92
N ARG A 44 -9.85 7.09 -20.79
CA ARG A 44 -8.79 6.16 -20.35
C ARG A 44 -7.98 6.73 -19.19
N LEU A 45 -8.62 7.54 -18.36
CA LEU A 45 -8.05 8.05 -17.13
C LEU A 45 -8.81 7.47 -15.93
N PHE A 46 -8.09 7.31 -14.83
CA PHE A 46 -8.68 7.00 -13.54
C PHE A 46 -8.56 8.22 -12.63
N CYS A 47 -9.65 8.64 -12.01
CA CYS A 47 -9.64 9.82 -11.13
C CYS A 47 -10.09 9.42 -9.72
N LYS A 48 -9.26 9.76 -8.73
CA LYS A 48 -9.62 9.70 -7.30
C LYS A 48 -10.00 11.09 -6.84
N TRP A 49 -10.97 11.17 -5.93
CA TRP A 49 -11.32 12.42 -5.29
C TRP A 49 -11.60 12.27 -3.80
N LEU A 50 -11.22 13.28 -3.05
CA LEU A 50 -11.49 13.43 -1.62
C LEU A 50 -11.97 14.86 -1.34
N PRO A 51 -12.49 15.18 -0.14
CA PRO A 51 -12.64 16.57 0.27
C PRO A 51 -11.33 17.34 0.11
N ALA A 52 -11.36 18.62 -0.29
CA ALA A 52 -10.14 19.41 -0.52
C ALA A 52 -9.20 19.46 0.70
N SER A 53 -9.73 19.30 1.92
CA SER A 53 -8.96 19.22 3.15
C SER A 53 -8.11 17.95 3.29
N GLN A 54 -8.24 16.97 2.39
CA GLN A 54 -7.48 15.72 2.35
C GLN A 54 -6.58 15.64 1.10
N LEU A 55 -6.15 16.78 0.56
CA LEU A 55 -5.23 16.83 -0.58
C LEU A 55 -3.91 16.09 -0.29
N ASP A 56 -3.42 16.25 0.93
CA ASP A 56 -2.22 15.62 1.46
C ASP A 56 -2.23 14.08 1.32
N ARG A 57 -3.39 13.45 1.50
CA ARG A 57 -3.57 12.01 1.31
C ARG A 57 -3.39 11.56 -0.14
N LEU A 58 -3.82 12.37 -1.10
CA LEU A 58 -3.61 12.12 -2.52
C LEU A 58 -2.18 12.47 -2.96
N GLU A 59 -1.56 13.48 -2.34
CA GLU A 59 -0.13 13.81 -2.50
C GLU A 59 0.76 12.63 -2.12
N ALA A 60 0.50 11.97 -1.00
CA ALA A 60 1.25 10.79 -0.61
C ALA A 60 1.12 9.61 -1.56
N GLU A 61 -0.07 9.34 -2.08
CA GLU A 61 -0.25 8.25 -3.03
C GLU A 61 0.49 8.54 -4.32
N ALA A 62 0.38 9.77 -4.84
CA ALA A 62 1.10 10.21 -6.03
C ALA A 62 2.62 10.12 -5.84
N GLU A 63 3.12 10.57 -4.69
CA GLU A 63 4.53 10.47 -4.32
C GLU A 63 4.99 9.00 -4.22
N GLY A 64 4.17 8.13 -3.63
CA GLY A 64 4.48 6.70 -3.52
C GLY A 64 4.57 6.03 -4.88
N LEU A 65 3.65 6.34 -5.79
CA LEU A 65 3.71 5.89 -7.18
C LEU A 65 4.97 6.42 -7.87
N GLN A 66 5.29 7.71 -7.71
CA GLN A 66 6.50 8.31 -8.27
C GLN A 66 7.79 7.68 -7.75
N ALA A 67 7.82 7.25 -6.49
CA ALA A 67 8.97 6.56 -5.89
C ALA A 67 9.13 5.13 -6.43
N LEU A 68 8.03 4.40 -6.65
CA LEU A 68 8.06 3.02 -7.12
C LEU A 68 8.35 2.89 -8.63
N ILE A 69 7.84 3.82 -9.45
CA ILE A 69 7.92 3.76 -10.93
C ILE A 69 9.37 3.55 -11.45
N PRO A 70 10.41 4.24 -10.96
CA PRO A 70 11.79 4.01 -11.41
C PRO A 70 12.31 2.59 -11.15
N CYS A 71 11.75 1.89 -10.16
CA CYS A 71 12.14 0.54 -9.78
C CYS A 71 11.23 -0.55 -10.38
N ALA A 72 10.17 -0.17 -11.10
CA ALA A 72 9.08 -1.06 -11.47
C ALA A 72 9.46 -2.17 -12.45
N GLY A 73 10.45 -1.95 -13.32
CA GLY A 73 10.80 -2.89 -14.38
C GLY A 73 9.61 -3.21 -15.28
N SER A 74 9.16 -4.47 -15.26
CA SER A 74 7.98 -4.93 -16.03
C SER A 74 6.64 -4.68 -15.33
N LEU A 75 6.65 -4.22 -14.08
CA LEU A 75 5.45 -3.97 -13.30
C LEU A 75 4.75 -2.70 -13.79
N VAL A 76 3.44 -2.77 -14.04
CA VAL A 76 2.66 -1.59 -14.40
C VAL A 76 2.18 -0.91 -13.12
N LEU A 77 2.60 0.33 -12.90
CA LEU A 77 2.00 1.23 -11.91
C LEU A 77 1.31 2.38 -12.64
N PRO A 78 0.15 2.83 -12.18
CA PRO A 78 -0.54 3.94 -12.81
C PRO A 78 0.25 5.23 -12.58
N ARG A 79 0.61 5.96 -13.65
CA ARG A 79 1.37 7.20 -13.50
C ARG A 79 0.47 8.30 -12.91
N PRO A 80 0.93 9.06 -11.91
CA PRO A 80 0.29 10.31 -11.50
C PRO A 80 0.43 11.35 -12.61
N LEU A 81 -0.69 11.71 -13.24
CA LEU A 81 -0.73 12.65 -14.35
C LEU A 81 -1.02 14.07 -13.88
N ALA A 82 -1.94 14.21 -12.93
CA ALA A 82 -2.31 15.49 -12.34
C ALA A 82 -2.82 15.31 -10.91
N LEU A 83 -2.55 16.29 -10.07
CA LEU A 83 -2.95 16.32 -8.67
C LEU A 83 -3.24 17.76 -8.26
N GLY A 84 -4.35 17.99 -7.59
CA GLY A 84 -4.64 19.31 -7.05
C GLY A 84 -6.10 19.53 -6.66
N PRO A 85 -6.42 20.72 -6.13
CA PRO A 85 -7.78 21.07 -5.76
C PRO A 85 -8.64 21.38 -6.99
N ALA A 86 -9.93 21.07 -6.89
CA ALA A 86 -10.98 21.45 -7.85
C ALA A 86 -12.35 21.45 -7.15
N ASP A 87 -13.12 22.53 -7.24
CA ASP A 87 -14.51 22.63 -6.75
C ASP A 87 -14.71 22.07 -5.31
N GLY A 88 -13.83 22.44 -4.37
CA GLY A 88 -13.92 21.99 -2.97
C GLY A 88 -13.48 20.53 -2.74
N ARG A 89 -12.90 19.89 -3.75
CA ARG A 89 -12.33 18.54 -3.72
C ARG A 89 -10.83 18.58 -3.96
N ALA A 90 -10.14 17.55 -3.55
CA ALA A 90 -8.81 17.20 -4.02
C ALA A 90 -8.94 16.10 -5.07
N LEU A 91 -8.20 16.18 -6.17
CA LEU A 91 -8.22 15.23 -7.27
C LEU A 91 -6.84 14.64 -7.50
N LEU A 92 -6.77 13.34 -7.77
CA LEU A 92 -5.59 12.66 -8.31
C LEU A 92 -6.02 11.93 -9.59
N VAL A 93 -5.40 12.29 -10.71
CA VAL A 93 -5.65 11.69 -12.01
C VAL A 93 -4.49 10.80 -12.40
N LEU A 94 -4.83 9.56 -12.75
CA LEU A 94 -3.92 8.46 -12.98
C LEU A 94 -4.16 7.85 -14.36
N ASP A 95 -3.17 7.10 -14.87
CA ASP A 95 -3.41 6.17 -15.98
C ASP A 95 -4.52 5.17 -15.63
N TRP A 96 -5.41 4.88 -16.59
CA TRP A 96 -6.39 3.80 -16.44
C TRP A 96 -5.73 2.42 -16.55
N LEU A 97 -6.00 1.56 -15.57
CA LEU A 97 -5.60 0.16 -15.59
C LEU A 97 -6.76 -0.71 -16.10
N ALA A 98 -6.59 -1.31 -17.29
CA ALA A 98 -7.56 -2.24 -17.85
C ALA A 98 -7.46 -3.61 -17.17
N LEU A 99 -7.96 -3.72 -15.95
CA LEU A 99 -8.04 -4.95 -15.18
C LEU A 99 -8.96 -5.98 -15.88
N GLY A 100 -8.75 -7.25 -15.55
CA GLY A 100 -9.56 -8.37 -16.05
C GLY A 100 -8.77 -9.48 -16.74
N GLY A 101 -7.44 -9.46 -16.62
CA GLY A 101 -6.65 -10.69 -16.76
C GLY A 101 -6.81 -11.57 -15.52
N GLY A 102 -5.94 -12.58 -15.40
CA GLY A 102 -5.93 -13.45 -14.22
C GLY A 102 -5.27 -14.80 -14.45
N GLU A 103 -4.62 -14.96 -15.61
CA GLU A 103 -3.87 -16.15 -15.95
C GLU A 103 -2.74 -16.34 -14.94
N GLN A 104 -2.43 -17.60 -14.66
CA GLN A 104 -1.35 -17.97 -13.74
C GLN A 104 -0.02 -17.30 -14.11
N SER A 105 0.28 -17.18 -15.41
CA SER A 105 1.50 -16.52 -15.91
C SER A 105 1.59 -15.04 -15.53
N GLY A 106 0.47 -14.32 -15.44
CA GLY A 106 0.45 -12.92 -15.01
C GLY A 106 0.83 -12.79 -13.53
N TRP A 107 0.33 -13.70 -12.69
CA TRP A 107 0.67 -13.74 -11.25
C TRP A 107 2.11 -14.18 -11.00
N GLU A 108 2.64 -15.13 -11.78
CA GLU A 108 4.05 -15.50 -11.74
C GLU A 108 4.95 -14.32 -12.13
N GLN A 109 4.59 -13.58 -13.18
CA GLN A 109 5.28 -12.35 -13.56
C GLN A 109 5.20 -11.29 -12.46
N LEU A 110 4.05 -11.15 -11.79
CA LEU A 110 3.89 -10.22 -10.67
C LEU A 110 4.86 -10.55 -9.52
N GLY A 111 4.99 -11.84 -9.17
CA GLY A 111 5.92 -12.30 -8.12
C GLY A 111 7.37 -11.95 -8.44
N ARG A 112 7.82 -12.26 -9.66
CA ARG A 112 9.17 -11.91 -10.14
C ARG A 112 9.40 -10.40 -10.18
N ALA A 113 8.44 -9.66 -10.74
CA ALA A 113 8.55 -8.21 -10.89
C ALA A 113 8.61 -7.49 -9.54
N LEU A 114 7.84 -7.93 -8.54
CA LEU A 114 7.90 -7.38 -7.19
C LEU A 114 9.26 -7.65 -6.53
N ALA A 115 9.79 -8.87 -6.64
CA ALA A 115 11.12 -9.18 -6.13
C ALA A 115 12.20 -8.31 -6.78
N GLN A 116 12.12 -8.10 -8.10
CA GLN A 116 13.02 -7.21 -8.84
C GLN A 116 12.90 -5.75 -8.40
N LEU A 117 11.67 -5.25 -8.19
CA LEU A 117 11.43 -3.91 -7.65
C LEU A 117 12.12 -3.72 -6.31
N HIS A 118 11.89 -4.63 -5.36
CA HIS A 118 12.53 -4.55 -4.05
C HIS A 118 14.07 -4.55 -4.18
N ARG A 119 14.64 -5.46 -4.98
CA ARG A 119 16.11 -5.52 -5.17
C ARG A 119 16.66 -4.27 -5.82
N TYR A 120 15.98 -3.75 -6.83
CA TYR A 120 16.44 -2.58 -7.56
C TYR A 120 16.43 -1.33 -6.67
N SER A 121 15.40 -1.18 -5.84
CA SER A 121 15.26 -0.06 -4.92
C SER A 121 16.37 0.04 -3.86
N LEU A 122 17.12 -1.05 -3.60
CA LEU A 122 18.29 -1.01 -2.71
C LEU A 122 19.39 -0.07 -3.20
N ARG A 123 19.47 0.19 -4.51
CA ARG A 123 20.52 1.04 -5.12
C ARG A 123 20.46 2.48 -4.63
N ASP A 124 19.25 3.01 -4.49
CA ASP A 124 18.96 4.39 -4.10
C ASP A 124 18.43 4.47 -2.65
N SER A 125 18.53 3.37 -1.90
CA SER A 125 18.11 3.31 -0.52
C SER A 125 18.96 4.26 0.34
N PRO A 126 18.35 5.03 1.25
CA PRO A 126 19.09 5.88 2.18
C PRO A 126 19.82 5.07 3.27
N GLY A 127 19.71 3.74 3.28
CA GLY A 127 20.23 2.88 4.34
C GLY A 127 19.48 3.04 5.67
N LEU A 128 18.27 3.61 5.61
CA LEU A 128 17.40 3.91 6.75
C LEU A 128 15.99 3.37 6.47
N PHE A 129 15.32 2.91 7.52
CA PHE A 129 13.92 2.52 7.48
C PHE A 129 13.01 3.74 7.65
N GLY A 130 11.86 3.69 6.99
CA GLY A 130 10.81 4.70 7.09
C GLY A 130 10.66 5.58 5.87
N TRP A 131 10.16 6.78 6.13
CA TRP A 131 9.89 7.80 5.12
C TRP A 131 10.13 9.18 5.74
N HIS A 132 10.30 10.21 4.94
CA HIS A 132 10.70 11.53 5.46
C HIS A 132 9.62 12.26 6.27
N GLY A 133 8.38 11.76 6.27
CA GLY A 133 7.30 12.29 7.08
C GLY A 133 6.12 11.33 7.14
N ASP A 134 5.12 11.68 7.94
CA ASP A 134 3.89 10.89 8.07
C ASP A 134 3.21 10.73 6.71
N ARG A 135 2.66 9.54 6.47
CA ARG A 135 1.91 9.18 5.28
C ARG A 135 0.60 8.51 5.68
N TRP A 136 -0.03 7.79 4.77
CA TRP A 136 -1.32 7.16 5.00
C TRP A 136 -1.25 5.66 4.74
N ILE A 137 -2.04 4.90 5.50
CA ILE A 137 -2.33 3.48 5.28
C ILE A 137 -3.85 3.29 5.33
N GLY A 138 -4.48 3.21 4.17
CA GLY A 138 -5.92 3.41 4.06
C GLY A 138 -6.31 4.82 4.52
N ALA A 139 -7.21 4.94 5.49
CA ALA A 139 -7.62 6.22 6.08
C ALA A 139 -6.84 6.59 7.36
N GLY A 140 -5.95 5.71 7.83
CA GLY A 140 -5.12 5.93 9.01
C GLY A 140 -3.80 6.63 8.66
N ILE A 141 -3.22 7.32 9.65
CA ILE A 141 -1.85 7.87 9.55
C ILE A 141 -0.85 6.72 9.67
N GLN A 142 0.12 6.66 8.77
CA GLN A 142 1.32 5.84 8.89
C GLN A 142 2.48 6.74 9.32
N ARG A 143 3.01 6.54 10.53
CA ARG A 143 4.10 7.37 11.04
C ARG A 143 5.34 7.24 10.18
N GLY A 144 5.91 8.38 9.82
CA GLY A 144 7.20 8.48 9.16
C GLY A 144 8.33 8.77 10.15
N GLY A 145 9.40 9.33 9.63
CA GLY A 145 10.66 9.51 10.32
C GLY A 145 11.64 8.37 10.02
N TRP A 146 12.91 8.74 9.88
CA TRP A 146 13.97 7.80 9.56
C TRP A 146 14.44 7.04 10.81
N GLN A 147 14.73 5.76 10.65
CA GLN A 147 15.24 4.87 11.69
C GLN A 147 16.39 4.02 11.16
N THR A 148 17.38 3.74 12.01
CA THR A 148 18.52 2.88 11.66
C THR A 148 18.27 1.40 11.97
N SER A 149 17.34 1.10 12.87
CA SER A 149 17.03 -0.25 13.34
C SER A 149 15.65 -0.69 12.83
N TRP A 150 15.59 -1.89 12.24
CA TRP A 150 14.33 -2.46 11.75
C TRP A 150 13.37 -2.74 12.89
N GLY A 151 13.86 -3.39 13.96
CA GLY A 151 13.04 -3.72 15.12
C GLY A 151 12.46 -2.46 15.77
N ALA A 152 13.28 -1.42 15.96
CA ALA A 152 12.83 -0.16 16.53
C ALA A 152 11.80 0.53 15.63
N PHE A 153 12.07 0.61 14.32
CA PHE A 153 11.14 1.17 13.35
C PHE A 153 9.78 0.47 13.38
N PHE A 154 9.77 -0.86 13.27
CA PHE A 154 8.52 -1.62 13.20
C PHE A 154 7.75 -1.56 14.52
N CYS A 155 8.41 -1.75 15.67
CA CYS A 155 7.72 -1.71 16.95
C CYS A 155 7.20 -0.31 17.30
N GLN A 156 7.97 0.75 17.06
CA GLN A 156 7.59 2.11 17.48
C GLN A 156 6.67 2.81 16.49
N GLN A 157 6.99 2.77 15.19
CA GLN A 157 6.30 3.55 14.16
C GLN A 157 5.23 2.76 13.40
N ARG A 158 5.12 1.45 13.64
CA ARG A 158 4.02 0.63 13.12
C ARG A 158 3.14 0.16 14.27
N LEU A 159 3.63 -0.73 15.13
CA LEU A 159 2.79 -1.37 16.14
C LEU A 159 2.34 -0.42 17.27
N ALA A 160 3.26 0.27 17.94
CA ALA A 160 2.94 1.11 19.10
C ALA A 160 1.96 2.25 18.75
N ASP A 161 2.12 2.90 17.59
CA ASP A 161 1.18 3.92 17.11
C ASP A 161 -0.22 3.35 16.84
N GLN A 162 -0.32 2.12 16.33
CA GLN A 162 -1.62 1.44 16.18
C GLN A 162 -2.25 1.07 17.54
N PHE A 163 -1.46 0.56 18.49
CA PHE A 163 -1.93 0.27 19.85
C PHE A 163 -2.41 1.53 20.57
N GLN A 164 -1.64 2.61 20.53
CA GLN A 164 -2.00 3.88 21.19
C GLN A 164 -3.33 4.45 20.67
N ARG A 165 -3.60 4.33 19.36
CA ARG A 165 -4.88 4.74 18.78
C ARG A 165 -6.05 3.86 19.21
N LEU A 166 -5.83 2.55 19.36
CA LEU A 166 -6.84 1.63 19.87
C LEU A 166 -7.12 1.90 21.34
N GLU A 167 -6.09 2.19 22.13
CA GLU A 167 -6.22 2.52 23.54
C GLU A 167 -7.06 3.79 23.73
N ALA A 168 -6.84 4.82 22.90
CA ALA A 168 -7.67 6.03 22.88
C ALA A 168 -9.15 5.75 22.52
N GLN A 169 -9.44 4.60 21.90
CA GLN A 169 -10.80 4.11 21.60
C GLN A 169 -11.33 3.10 22.64
N GLY A 170 -10.58 2.86 23.73
CA GLY A 170 -10.96 1.92 24.79
C GLY A 170 -10.63 0.45 24.49
N LEU A 171 -9.81 0.17 23.48
CA LEU A 171 -9.34 -1.17 23.13
C LEU A 171 -7.86 -1.32 23.49
N GLN A 172 -7.54 -2.26 24.39
CA GLN A 172 -6.18 -2.50 24.85
C GLN A 172 -5.93 -3.99 25.06
N TRP A 173 -4.70 -4.43 24.82
CA TRP A 173 -4.23 -5.77 25.18
C TRP A 173 -3.28 -5.67 26.37
N PRO A 174 -3.54 -6.39 27.48
CA PRO A 174 -2.66 -6.34 28.66
C PRO A 174 -1.20 -6.71 28.36
N GLN A 175 -0.96 -7.51 27.32
CA GLN A 175 0.36 -8.00 26.94
C GLN A 175 1.04 -7.15 25.85
N GLN A 176 0.48 -6.00 25.44
CA GLN A 176 1.03 -5.20 24.35
C GLN A 176 2.46 -4.72 24.64
N ASP A 177 2.76 -4.29 25.87
CA ASP A 177 4.09 -3.80 26.24
C ASP A 177 5.11 -4.95 26.25
N THR A 178 4.74 -6.09 26.86
CA THR A 178 5.55 -7.32 26.85
C THR A 178 5.83 -7.81 25.42
N LEU A 179 4.83 -7.72 24.54
CA LEU A 179 5.01 -8.06 23.13
C LEU A 179 6.03 -7.13 22.47
N LEU A 180 5.89 -5.80 22.62
CA LEU A 180 6.80 -4.84 22.00
C LEU A 180 8.24 -4.97 22.52
N GLU A 181 8.40 -5.20 23.83
CA GLU A 181 9.69 -5.41 24.50
C GLU A 181 10.42 -6.66 23.99
N GLY A 182 9.71 -7.77 23.76
CA GLY A 182 10.30 -8.99 23.22
C GLY A 182 10.48 -8.95 21.70
N LEU A 183 9.53 -8.34 20.97
CA LEU A 183 9.51 -8.35 19.51
C LEU A 183 10.59 -7.44 18.91
N GLN A 184 10.87 -6.30 19.54
CA GLN A 184 11.89 -5.36 19.05
C GLN A 184 13.28 -6.03 18.89
N PRO A 185 13.88 -6.63 19.94
CA PRO A 185 15.18 -7.30 19.80
C PRO A 185 15.12 -8.53 18.89
N TRP A 186 13.99 -9.25 18.86
CA TRP A 186 13.82 -10.41 17.98
C TRP A 186 13.83 -10.02 16.49
N LEU A 187 13.17 -8.92 16.11
CA LEU A 187 13.22 -8.37 14.76
C LEU A 187 14.60 -7.78 14.42
N GLU A 188 15.34 -7.27 15.40
CA GLU A 188 16.69 -6.74 15.18
C GLU A 188 17.69 -7.82 14.75
N LEU A 189 17.50 -9.08 15.19
CA LEU A 189 18.30 -10.21 14.73
C LEU A 189 18.14 -10.49 13.22
N HIS A 190 17.07 -9.99 12.60
CA HIS A 190 16.82 -10.22 11.18
C HIS A 190 17.74 -9.42 10.26
N GLN A 191 18.09 -8.19 10.66
CA GLN A 191 18.94 -7.25 9.89
C GLN A 191 18.59 -7.15 8.39
N PRO A 192 17.32 -6.87 8.01
CA PRO A 192 16.96 -6.70 6.61
C PRO A 192 17.61 -5.45 6.01
N GLU A 193 17.85 -5.44 4.71
CA GLU A 193 18.19 -4.22 3.99
C GLU A 193 16.92 -3.39 3.72
N PRO A 194 16.93 -2.07 3.98
CA PRO A 194 15.77 -1.20 3.72
C PRO A 194 15.54 -1.05 2.21
N CYS A 195 14.52 -1.74 1.70
CA CYS A 195 14.07 -1.61 0.31
C CYS A 195 12.75 -0.84 0.24
N LEU A 196 12.45 -0.25 -0.90
CA LEU A 196 11.17 0.41 -1.13
C LEU A 196 10.08 -0.65 -1.28
N VAL A 197 9.08 -0.63 -0.40
CA VAL A 197 7.94 -1.55 -0.42
C VAL A 197 6.68 -0.85 -0.92
N HIS A 198 5.72 -1.61 -1.43
CA HIS A 198 4.38 -1.11 -1.73
C HIS A 198 3.65 -0.65 -0.47
N GLY A 199 3.78 -1.40 0.63
CA GLY A 199 3.31 -1.04 1.98
C GLY A 199 1.83 -1.34 2.25
N ASP A 200 1.02 -1.54 1.21
CA ASP A 200 -0.39 -1.98 1.31
C ASP A 200 -0.71 -3.05 0.25
N LEU A 201 0.14 -4.06 0.11
CA LEU A 201 0.03 -5.06 -0.97
C LEU A 201 -0.93 -6.20 -0.60
N TRP A 202 -2.22 -6.07 -0.91
CA TRP A 202 -3.22 -7.13 -0.75
C TRP A 202 -3.96 -7.40 -2.08
N PRO A 203 -4.82 -8.43 -2.17
CA PRO A 203 -5.53 -8.73 -3.43
C PRO A 203 -6.34 -7.58 -4.03
N GLY A 204 -6.73 -6.58 -3.24
CA GLY A 204 -7.41 -5.38 -3.71
C GLY A 204 -6.51 -4.36 -4.42
N ASN A 205 -5.18 -4.42 -4.22
CA ASN A 205 -4.18 -3.46 -4.71
C ASN A 205 -3.18 -4.09 -5.72
N ALA A 206 -3.46 -5.31 -6.17
CA ALA A 206 -2.64 -6.04 -7.12
C ALA A 206 -3.53 -6.70 -8.19
N GLY A 207 -3.04 -6.78 -9.41
CA GLY A 207 -3.82 -7.39 -10.49
C GLY A 207 -3.01 -7.73 -11.72
N VAL A 208 -3.73 -8.28 -12.70
CA VAL A 208 -3.23 -8.58 -14.04
C VAL A 208 -4.10 -7.83 -15.04
N LEU A 209 -3.45 -7.05 -15.90
CA LEU A 209 -4.12 -6.35 -16.99
C LEU A 209 -4.66 -7.34 -18.03
N ARG A 210 -5.63 -6.92 -18.84
CA ARG A 210 -6.19 -7.73 -19.94
C ARG A 210 -5.16 -8.20 -20.97
N ASP A 211 -4.00 -7.56 -21.04
CA ASP A 211 -2.89 -7.95 -21.91
C ASP A 211 -1.86 -8.86 -21.22
N GLY A 212 -2.16 -9.33 -19.99
CA GLY A 212 -1.36 -10.27 -19.22
C GLY A 212 -0.25 -9.63 -18.38
N ARG A 213 -0.04 -8.31 -18.46
CA ARG A 213 0.99 -7.62 -17.66
C ARG A 213 0.57 -7.50 -16.19
N PRO A 214 1.50 -7.69 -15.23
CA PRO A 214 1.23 -7.49 -13.81
C PRO A 214 1.11 -6.00 -13.48
N CYS A 215 0.24 -5.63 -12.56
CA CYS A 215 0.09 -4.26 -12.08
C CYS A 215 -0.11 -4.17 -10.56
N LEU A 216 0.40 -3.10 -9.97
CA LEU A 216 0.12 -2.67 -8.60
C LEU A 216 -0.43 -1.25 -8.60
N PHE A 217 -1.22 -0.93 -7.59
CA PHE A 217 -1.81 0.40 -7.41
C PHE A 217 -2.09 0.63 -5.93
N ASP A 218 -2.24 1.90 -5.57
CA ASP A 218 -2.62 2.37 -4.23
C ASP A 218 -1.57 2.08 -3.14
N PRO A 219 -0.32 2.52 -3.34
CA PRO A 219 0.76 2.21 -2.42
C PRO A 219 0.71 3.07 -1.14
N ALA A 220 1.25 2.53 -0.06
CA ALA A 220 1.55 3.18 1.21
C ALA A 220 3.06 3.07 1.50
N VAL A 221 3.87 3.63 0.60
CA VAL A 221 5.31 3.32 0.53
C VAL A 221 6.10 3.69 1.78
N SER A 222 7.14 2.90 2.04
CA SER A 222 8.27 3.26 2.90
C SER A 222 9.49 2.43 2.55
N TYR A 223 10.67 2.83 3.02
CA TYR A 223 11.81 1.92 3.08
C TYR A 223 11.62 0.95 4.26
N SER A 224 11.53 -0.36 3.99
CA SER A 224 11.16 -1.39 4.97
C SER A 224 11.75 -2.74 4.60
N ASP A 225 11.58 -3.72 5.48
CA ASP A 225 11.79 -5.13 5.13
C ASP A 225 10.80 -5.55 4.02
N ARG A 226 11.30 -6.14 2.94
CA ARG A 226 10.50 -6.66 1.82
C ARG A 226 9.45 -7.68 2.22
N GLU A 227 9.63 -8.34 3.36
CA GLU A 227 8.70 -9.32 3.89
C GLU A 227 7.34 -8.72 4.28
N VAL A 228 7.25 -7.40 4.52
CA VAL A 228 5.97 -6.76 4.87
C VAL A 228 4.95 -6.84 3.75
N ASP A 229 5.39 -6.66 2.50
CA ASP A 229 4.53 -6.76 1.32
C ASP A 229 4.03 -8.19 1.13
N LEU A 230 4.88 -9.19 1.40
CA LEU A 230 4.47 -10.59 1.32
C LEU A 230 3.52 -10.99 2.46
N ALA A 231 3.66 -10.38 3.63
CA ALA A 231 2.75 -10.59 4.74
C ALA A 231 1.34 -10.16 4.33
N MET A 232 1.22 -8.91 3.88
CA MET A 232 -0.05 -8.33 3.47
C MET A 232 -0.64 -9.07 2.27
N ALA A 233 0.20 -9.56 1.35
CA ALA A 233 -0.25 -10.32 0.18
C ALA A 233 -0.91 -11.65 0.55
N GLN A 234 -0.71 -12.18 1.76
CA GLN A 234 -1.37 -13.39 2.27
C GLN A 234 -2.73 -13.10 2.92
N MET A 235 -3.04 -11.83 3.21
CA MET A 235 -4.29 -11.44 3.85
C MET A 235 -5.48 -11.47 2.89
N PHE A 236 -6.69 -11.53 3.45
CA PHE A 236 -7.97 -11.43 2.71
C PHE A 236 -8.16 -12.48 1.60
N GLY A 237 -7.71 -13.71 1.85
CA GLY A 237 -7.77 -14.81 0.89
C GLY A 237 -6.48 -14.99 0.07
N GLY A 238 -5.56 -14.03 0.16
CA GLY A 238 -4.21 -14.11 -0.38
C GLY A 238 -4.13 -13.98 -1.90
N LEU A 239 -2.96 -13.55 -2.38
CA LEU A 239 -2.63 -13.65 -3.80
C LEU A 239 -2.48 -15.13 -4.22
N PRO A 240 -2.60 -15.45 -5.52
CA PRO A 240 -2.43 -16.83 -5.99
C PRO A 240 -1.07 -17.41 -5.62
N LYS A 241 -1.01 -18.71 -5.31
CA LYS A 241 0.24 -19.41 -4.94
C LYS A 241 1.39 -19.16 -5.92
N ALA A 242 1.07 -19.04 -7.22
CA ALA A 242 2.05 -18.82 -8.27
C ALA A 242 2.83 -17.50 -8.10
N PHE A 243 2.21 -16.46 -7.52
CA PHE A 243 2.90 -15.22 -7.15
C PHE A 243 4.00 -15.49 -6.10
N PHE A 244 3.67 -16.17 -5.00
CA PHE A 244 4.61 -16.43 -3.91
C PHE A 244 5.77 -17.33 -4.34
N VAL A 245 5.48 -18.38 -5.12
CA VAL A 245 6.52 -19.27 -5.67
C VAL A 245 7.48 -18.47 -6.54
N ALA A 246 6.95 -17.69 -7.48
CA ALA A 246 7.78 -16.94 -8.42
C ALA A 246 8.59 -15.81 -7.76
N TYR A 247 8.03 -15.17 -6.72
CA TYR A 247 8.80 -14.21 -5.91
C TYR A 247 9.95 -14.91 -5.19
N ASN A 248 9.68 -16.04 -4.53
CA ASN A 248 10.70 -16.76 -3.75
C ASN A 248 11.77 -17.39 -4.65
N ASP A 249 11.45 -17.77 -5.89
CA ASP A 249 12.44 -18.22 -6.88
C ASP A 249 13.37 -17.07 -7.32
N GLU A 250 12.87 -15.84 -7.43
CA GLU A 250 13.63 -14.65 -7.84
C GLU A 250 14.47 -14.06 -6.68
N TRP A 251 13.90 -14.01 -5.48
CA TRP A 251 14.58 -13.56 -4.27
C TRP A 251 14.13 -14.36 -3.02
N PRO A 252 14.81 -15.50 -2.75
CA PRO A 252 14.43 -16.40 -1.67
C PRO A 252 14.32 -15.71 -0.32
N LEU A 253 13.25 -16.02 0.42
CA LEU A 253 13.07 -15.53 1.78
C LEU A 253 14.07 -16.17 2.75
N PRO A 254 14.66 -15.39 3.67
CA PRO A 254 15.55 -15.94 4.67
C PRO A 254 14.79 -16.78 5.70
N ALA A 255 15.52 -17.64 6.41
CA ALA A 255 14.97 -18.43 7.49
C ALA A 255 14.23 -17.56 8.52
N GLY A 256 13.14 -18.08 9.06
CA GLY A 256 12.30 -17.36 10.02
C GLY A 256 11.23 -16.44 9.42
N ALA A 257 11.13 -16.34 8.08
CA ALA A 257 10.17 -15.46 7.42
C ALA A 257 8.72 -15.81 7.80
N GLU A 258 8.36 -17.10 7.86
CA GLU A 258 7.03 -17.56 8.28
C GLU A 258 6.61 -17.01 9.65
N GLN A 259 7.55 -16.88 10.58
CA GLN A 259 7.32 -16.31 11.90
C GLN A 259 7.19 -14.78 11.83
N ARG A 260 8.07 -14.10 11.08
CA ARG A 260 8.06 -12.63 10.95
C ARG A 260 6.83 -12.11 10.23
N LEU A 261 6.31 -12.85 9.25
CA LEU A 261 5.05 -12.55 8.55
C LEU A 261 3.86 -12.42 9.53
N ILE A 262 3.87 -13.11 10.68
CA ILE A 262 2.85 -12.96 11.74
C ILE A 262 2.95 -11.56 12.37
N ALA A 263 4.16 -11.10 12.67
CA ALA A 263 4.40 -9.77 13.23
C ALA A 263 4.00 -8.67 12.25
N TYR A 264 4.34 -8.85 10.97
CA TYR A 264 4.00 -7.91 9.90
C TYR A 264 2.49 -7.84 9.65
N ASN A 265 1.79 -8.98 9.69
CA ASN A 265 0.33 -9.00 9.59
C ASN A 265 -0.37 -8.41 10.83
N LEU A 266 0.24 -8.47 12.03
CA LEU A 266 -0.32 -7.80 13.20
C LEU A 266 -0.50 -6.30 12.97
N PHE A 267 0.43 -5.63 12.29
CA PHE A 267 0.29 -4.21 11.94
C PHE A 267 -1.00 -3.94 11.15
N HIS A 268 -1.26 -4.72 10.11
CA HIS A 268 -2.47 -4.56 9.30
C HIS A 268 -3.74 -4.94 10.07
N LEU A 269 -3.70 -5.98 10.92
CA LEU A 269 -4.82 -6.34 11.79
C LEU A 269 -5.18 -5.21 12.76
N LEU A 270 -4.18 -4.58 13.39
CA LEU A 270 -4.40 -3.43 14.27
C LEU A 270 -4.92 -2.22 13.50
N ASN A 271 -4.40 -1.96 12.29
CA ASN A 271 -4.92 -0.91 11.42
C ASN A 271 -6.40 -1.14 11.07
N HIS A 272 -6.76 -2.37 10.73
CA HIS A 272 -8.15 -2.73 10.42
C HIS A 272 -9.04 -2.66 11.67
N ALA A 273 -8.54 -3.00 12.86
CA ALA A 273 -9.25 -2.80 14.11
C ALA A 273 -9.52 -1.31 14.37
N ASN A 274 -8.55 -0.43 14.08
CA ASN A 274 -8.71 1.02 14.20
C ASN A 274 -9.74 1.60 13.22
N LEU A 275 -9.85 1.04 12.01
CA LEU A 275 -10.74 1.58 10.97
C LEU A 275 -12.15 0.95 10.98
N PHE A 276 -12.25 -0.32 11.33
CA PHE A 276 -13.46 -1.13 11.14
C PHE A 276 -13.96 -1.81 12.43
N GLY A 277 -13.20 -1.71 13.52
CA GLY A 277 -13.64 -2.11 14.85
C GLY A 277 -13.59 -3.63 15.14
N ALA A 278 -14.59 -4.09 15.91
CA ALA A 278 -14.53 -5.33 16.71
C ALA A 278 -14.24 -6.63 15.93
N SER A 279 -14.54 -6.70 14.63
CA SER A 279 -14.33 -7.90 13.80
C SER A 279 -12.85 -8.31 13.71
N TYR A 280 -11.93 -7.37 13.91
CA TYR A 280 -10.48 -7.62 13.86
C TYR A 280 -9.85 -7.86 15.24
N VAL A 281 -10.52 -7.47 16.34
CA VAL A 281 -9.97 -7.58 17.70
C VAL A 281 -9.59 -9.02 18.05
N SER A 282 -10.45 -9.99 17.72
CA SER A 282 -10.15 -11.41 18.00
C SER A 282 -8.95 -11.94 17.20
N GLN A 283 -8.72 -11.40 15.99
CA GLN A 283 -7.56 -11.76 15.15
C GLN A 283 -6.28 -11.17 15.72
N CYS A 284 -6.32 -9.91 16.17
CA CYS A 284 -5.21 -9.28 16.89
C CYS A 284 -4.82 -10.11 18.14
N SER A 285 -5.78 -10.50 18.98
CA SER A 285 -5.49 -11.30 20.19
C SER A 285 -4.78 -12.60 19.86
N ARG A 286 -5.26 -13.35 18.87
CA ARG A 286 -4.61 -14.61 18.44
C ARG A 286 -3.20 -14.38 17.90
N SER A 287 -2.99 -13.28 17.15
CA SER A 287 -1.68 -12.94 16.61
C SER A 287 -0.71 -12.56 17.72
N ILE A 288 -1.16 -11.77 18.72
CA ILE A 288 -0.37 -11.38 19.89
C ILE A 288 0.03 -12.62 20.70
N GLU A 289 -0.94 -13.50 21.01
CA GLU A 289 -0.67 -14.76 21.73
C GLU A 289 0.36 -15.64 21.01
N LYS A 290 0.22 -15.78 19.68
CA LYS A 290 1.15 -16.58 18.88
C LYS A 290 2.56 -15.97 18.87
N LEU A 291 2.68 -14.65 18.78
CA LEU A 291 3.98 -13.97 18.82
C LEU A 291 4.64 -14.14 20.19
N LEU A 292 3.88 -13.98 21.28
CA LEU A 292 4.42 -14.20 22.64
C LEU A 292 4.90 -15.62 22.89
N GLN A 293 4.39 -16.63 22.17
CA GLN A 293 4.89 -18.01 22.24
C GLN A 293 6.18 -18.23 21.44
N LEU A 294 6.48 -17.35 20.47
CA LEU A 294 7.66 -17.42 19.62
C LEU A 294 8.87 -16.68 20.20
N LEU A 295 8.61 -15.67 21.04
CA LEU A 295 9.60 -14.85 21.74
C LEU A 295 10.10 -15.55 23.00
#